data_AF-A0A151X6L9-F1
#
_entry.id   AF-A0A151X6L9-F1
#
_cell.length_a   1.000
_cell.length_b   1.000
_cell.length_c   1.000
_cell.angle_alpha   90.00
_cell.angle_beta   90.00
_cell.angle_gamma   90.00
#
_symmetry.space_group_name_H-M   'P 1'
#
loop_
_entity.id
_entity.type
_entity.pdbx_description
1 polymer ?
#
loop_
_entity_poly.entity_id
_entity_poly.type
_entity_poly.pdbx_seq_one_letter_code
_entity_poly.pdbx_strand_id
1 'polypeptide(L)' 'GCTAPFCNNSIAKGYKMKVFPRDSERRALWAKNVARINWTLKNDSFLCKVK' A
#
# COMPACT_ATOMS: atom_id res chain seq x y z
N GLY A 1 -2.83 7.20 5.07
CA GLY A 1 -3.84 6.12 5.19
C GLY A 1 -3.43 4.94 4.33
N CYS A 2 -4.11 3.79 4.44
CA CYS A 2 -3.81 2.63 3.59
C CYS A 2 -4.16 2.92 2.13
N THR A 3 -3.32 2.43 1.21
CA THR A 3 -3.53 2.63 -0.21
C THR A 3 -4.41 1.57 -0.87
N ALA A 4 -4.70 0.48 -0.17
CA ALA A 4 -5.64 -0.52 -0.67
C ALA A 4 -7.03 0.11 -0.86
N PRO A 5 -7.71 -0.17 -2.00
CA PRO A 5 -9.06 0.32 -2.23
C PRO A 5 -9.99 -0.17 -1.11
N PHE A 6 -10.93 0.68 -0.70
CA PHE A 6 -11.85 0.44 0.42
C PHE A 6 -11.20 0.22 1.80
N CYS A 7 -9.89 0.45 1.92
CA CYS A 7 -9.22 0.35 3.20
C CYS A 7 -9.11 1.72 3.88
N ASN A 8 -9.72 1.85 5.05
CA ASN A 8 -9.66 3.06 5.87
C ASN A 8 -8.70 2.91 7.07
N ASN A 9 -7.79 1.91 7.03
CA ASN A 9 -6.80 1.66 8.07
C ASN A 9 -5.70 2.72 8.03
N SER A 10 -5.19 3.07 9.22
CA SER A 10 -4.15 4.08 9.37
C SER A 10 -3.34 3.82 10.63
N ILE A 11 -2.17 4.47 10.70
CA ILE A 11 -1.31 4.49 11.90
C ILE A 11 -2.10 5.08 13.08
N ALA A 12 -2.89 6.13 12.85
CA ALA A 12 -3.74 6.75 13.88
C ALA A 12 -4.78 5.79 14.47
N LYS A 13 -5.23 4.78 13.70
CA LYS A 13 -6.13 3.72 14.17
C LYS A 13 -5.37 2.53 14.80
N GLY A 14 -4.05 2.61 14.98
CA GLY A 14 -3.21 1.55 15.56
C GLY A 14 -2.76 0.46 14.58
N TYR A 15 -3.00 0.61 13.26
CA TYR A 15 -2.59 -0.39 12.27
C TYR A 15 -1.11 -0.24 11.91
N LYS A 16 -0.42 -1.39 11.79
CA LYS A 16 0.95 -1.41 11.27
C LYS A 16 0.93 -1.19 9.76
N MET A 17 1.51 -0.08 9.32
CA MET A 17 1.65 0.27 7.91
C MET A 17 3.02 -0.15 7.38
N LYS A 18 3.06 -0.66 6.15
CA LYS A 18 4.28 -1.07 5.44
C LYS A 18 4.42 -0.24 4.19
N VAL A 19 5.61 0.31 4.00
CA VAL A 19 5.99 1.03 2.78
C VAL A 19 6.22 0.03 1.67
N PHE A 20 5.98 0.44 0.42
CA PHE A 20 6.38 -0.37 -0.73
C PHE A 20 7.89 -0.61 -0.73
N PRO A 21 8.33 -1.84 -1.01
CA PRO A 21 9.76 -2.15 -1.11
C PRO A 21 10.44 -1.25 -2.15
N ARG A 22 11.75 -1.00 -1.95
CA ARG A 22 12.59 -0.28 -2.92
C ARG A 22 12.86 -1.12 -4.18
N ASP A 23 12.84 -2.43 -4.02
CA ASP A 23 12.98 -3.40 -5.09
C ASP A 23 11.85 -3.23 -6.12
N SER A 24 12.23 -3.02 -7.38
CA SER A 24 11.33 -2.67 -8.48
C SER A 24 10.39 -3.81 -8.85
N GLU A 25 10.85 -5.07 -8.81
CA GLU A 25 10.05 -6.25 -9.11
C GLU A 25 8.96 -6.48 -8.05
N ARG A 26 9.35 -6.50 -6.77
CA ARG A 26 8.39 -6.64 -5.67
C ARG A 26 7.42 -5.48 -5.62
N ARG A 27 7.89 -4.26 -5.93
CA ARG A 27 7.04 -3.07 -6.00
C ARG A 27 6.00 -3.19 -7.11
N ALA A 28 6.38 -3.70 -8.29
CA ALA A 28 5.44 -3.97 -9.38
C ALA A 28 4.42 -5.06 -9.02
N LEU A 29 4.85 -6.13 -8.33
CA LEU A 29 3.96 -7.18 -7.86
C LEU A 29 2.92 -6.64 -6.85
N TRP A 30 3.38 -5.81 -5.91
CA TRP A 30 2.48 -5.16 -4.95
C TRP A 30 1.50 -4.21 -5.65
N ALA A 31 1.96 -3.42 -6.62
CA ALA A 31 1.08 -2.54 -7.39
C ALA A 31 0.00 -3.31 -8.15
N LYS A 32 0.35 -4.45 -8.77
CA LYS A 32 -0.63 -5.36 -9.40
C LYS A 32 -1.67 -5.85 -8.41
N ASN A 33 -1.25 -6.24 -7.20
CA ASN A 33 -2.15 -6.78 -6.17
C ASN A 33 -3.08 -5.73 -5.53
N VAL A 34 -2.70 -4.45 -5.54
CA VAL A 34 -3.55 -3.36 -5.02
C VAL A 34 -4.72 -3.04 -5.98
N ALA A 35 -4.71 -3.59 -7.20
CA ALA A 35 -5.80 -3.54 -8.18
C ALA A 35 -6.36 -2.13 -8.45
N ARG A 36 -5.52 -1.09 -8.30
CA ARG A 36 -5.92 0.30 -8.49
C ARG A 36 -5.58 0.73 -9.91
N ILE A 37 -6.61 0.75 -10.76
CA ILE A 37 -6.51 1.18 -12.16
C ILE A 37 -6.00 2.63 -12.21
N ASN A 38 -5.00 2.89 -13.05
CA ASN A 38 -4.39 4.22 -13.28
C ASN A 38 -3.70 4.87 -12.08
N TRP A 39 -3.22 4.10 -11.10
CA TRP A 39 -2.58 4.67 -9.93
C TRP A 39 -1.05 4.58 -9.97
N THR A 40 -0.40 5.75 -9.88
CA THR A 40 1.06 5.86 -9.81
C THR A 40 1.54 5.68 -8.37
N LEU A 41 2.49 4.77 -8.17
CA LEU A 41 3.20 4.62 -6.90
C LEU A 41 3.92 5.92 -6.56
N LYS A 42 3.43 6.63 -5.55
CA LYS A 42 4.11 7.77 -4.95
C LYS A 42 4.83 7.33 -3.67
N ASN A 43 5.84 8.08 -3.24
CA ASN A 43 6.65 7.73 -2.06
C ASN A 43 5.84 7.69 -0.74
N ASP A 44 4.66 8.27 -0.72
CA ASP A 44 3.66 8.26 0.36
C ASP A 44 2.66 7.08 0.26
N SER A 45 2.99 6.06 -0.53
CA SER A 45 2.19 4.85 -0.66
C SER A 45 2.48 3.85 0.46
N PHE A 46 1.44 3.40 1.17
CA PHE A 46 1.57 2.47 2.29
C PHE A 46 0.42 1.47 2.33
N LEU A 47 0.71 0.21 2.63
CA LEU A 47 -0.32 -0.82 2.86
C LEU A 47 -0.36 -1.21 4.33
N CYS A 48 -1.55 -1.39 4.88
CA CYS A 48 -1.70 -1.93 6.23
C CYS A 48 -1.42 -3.43 6.23
N LYS A 49 -0.73 -3.91 7.26
CA LYS A 49 -0.70 -5.34 7.59
C LYS A 49 -2.03 -5.69 8.22
N VAL A 50 -2.90 -6.34 7.46
CA VAL A 50 -4.10 -7.00 7.99
C VAL A 50 -3.64 -8.30 8.65
N LYS A 51 -4.16 -8.59 9.84
CA LYS A 51 -3.90 -9.84 10.56
C LYS A 51 -4.86 -10.91 10.08
#